data_AF-A0A915YJD6-F1
#
_entry.id   AF-A0A915YJD6-F1
#
_cell.length_a   1.000
_cell.length_b   1.000
_cell.length_c   1.000
_cell.angle_alpha   90.00
_cell.angle_beta   90.00
_cell.angle_gamma   90.00
#
_symmetry.space_group_name_H-M   'P 1'
#
loop_
_entity.id
_entity.type
_entity.pdbx_description
1 polymer ?
#
loop_
_entity_poly.entity_id
_entity_poly.type
_entity_poly.pdbx_seq_one_letter_code
_entity_poly.pdbx_strand_id
1 'polypeptide(L)'
;MMSKTMHKLWLKVTAVAIFCYAILFFLGTITKTNKLIQLVLDFSSWPLDGNQNYDAPTTVFLSALLGGILLGWAVLIWLLSSEIYEKAPEQTRKIVLTSLLSWFLVDSLGSILSGNFNNFIVNIFLLLILVGPLWRPARE
;
A
#
# COMPACT_ATOMS: atom_id res chain seq x y z
N MET A 1 5.62 -24.77 8.68
CA MET A 1 5.16 -23.84 9.73
C MET A 1 5.92 -22.53 9.55
N MET A 2 5.29 -21.36 9.66
CA MET A 2 6.04 -20.10 9.59
C MET A 2 6.23 -19.54 10.99
N SER A 3 7.44 -19.10 11.30
CA SER A 3 7.76 -18.63 12.64
C SER A 3 7.05 -17.30 12.92
N LYS A 4 6.65 -17.10 14.19
CA LYS A 4 6.11 -15.82 14.68
C LYS A 4 7.03 -14.65 14.34
N THR A 5 8.35 -14.88 14.35
CA THR A 5 9.37 -13.92 13.94
C THR A 5 9.21 -13.46 12.49
N MET A 6 8.95 -14.39 11.55
CA MET A 6 8.75 -14.04 10.15
C MET A 6 7.48 -13.24 9.93
N HIS A 7 6.37 -13.59 10.60
CA HIS A 7 5.15 -12.79 10.55
C HIS A 7 5.36 -11.38 11.08
N LYS A 8 5.97 -11.24 12.25
CA LYS A 8 6.24 -9.93 12.86
C LYS A 8 7.17 -9.08 11.99
N LEU A 9 8.21 -9.68 11.43
CA LEU A 9 9.09 -9.03 10.46
C LEU A 9 8.29 -8.55 9.26
N TRP A 10 7.44 -9.40 8.69
CA TRP A 10 6.71 -9.04 7.48
C TRP A 10 5.67 -7.95 7.73
N LEU A 11 4.97 -7.97 8.87
CA LEU A 11 4.09 -6.86 9.25
C LEU A 11 4.82 -5.51 9.26
N LYS A 12 6.07 -5.48 9.73
CA LYS A 12 6.92 -4.27 9.65
C LYS A 12 7.32 -3.92 8.23
N VAL A 13 7.66 -4.91 7.40
CA VAL A 13 7.94 -4.70 5.96
C VAL A 13 6.73 -4.10 5.26
N THR A 14 5.53 -4.66 5.49
CA THR A 14 4.26 -4.14 4.98
C THR A 14 4.04 -2.69 5.42
N ALA A 15 4.21 -2.39 6.71
CA ALA A 15 4.06 -1.03 7.24
C ALA A 15 5.05 -0.05 6.59
N VAL A 16 6.33 -0.42 6.48
CA VAL A 16 7.37 0.42 5.87
C VAL A 16 7.10 0.64 4.38
N ALA A 17 6.68 -0.39 3.65
CA ALA A 17 6.33 -0.26 2.23
C ALA A 17 5.17 0.73 2.03
N ILE A 18 4.10 0.61 2.81
CA ILE A 18 2.95 1.53 2.76
C ILE A 18 3.37 2.94 3.19
N PHE A 19 4.24 3.06 4.20
CA PHE A 19 4.83 4.34 4.60
C PHE A 19 5.60 5.01 3.45
N CYS A 20 6.41 4.26 2.71
CA CYS A 20 7.13 4.80 1.55
C CYS A 20 6.17 5.36 0.49
N TYR A 21 5.09 4.64 0.17
CA TYR A 21 4.05 5.16 -0.72
C TYR A 21 3.39 6.42 -0.15
N ALA A 22 3.08 6.44 1.15
CA ALA A 22 2.52 7.62 1.80
C ALA A 22 3.39 8.87 1.62
N ILE A 23 4.71 8.72 1.80
CA ILE A 23 5.68 9.79 1.58
C ILE A 23 5.74 10.18 0.10
N LEU A 24 5.72 9.22 -0.83
CA LEU A 24 5.71 9.53 -2.27
C LEU A 24 4.47 10.35 -2.67
N PHE A 25 3.28 9.96 -2.22
CA PHE A 25 2.04 10.71 -2.46
C PHE A 25 2.07 12.10 -1.81
N PHE A 26 2.63 12.24 -0.60
CA PHE A 26 2.81 13.54 0.03
C PHE A 26 3.80 14.43 -0.75
N LEU A 27 4.95 13.89 -1.17
CA LEU A 27 5.92 14.61 -2.01
C LEU A 27 5.34 15.00 -3.37
N GLY A 28 4.32 14.28 -3.85
CA GLY A 28 3.47 14.66 -4.97
C GLY A 28 2.84 16.04 -4.85
N THR A 29 2.60 16.51 -3.62
CA THR A 29 1.97 17.81 -3.37
C THR A 29 2.91 18.99 -3.57
N ILE A 30 4.22 18.73 -3.64
CA ILE A 30 5.25 19.74 -3.78
C ILE A 30 5.73 19.73 -5.24
N THR A 31 5.55 20.85 -5.94
CA THR A 31 5.87 20.98 -7.38
C THR A 31 7.29 20.55 -7.74
N LYS A 32 8.27 20.74 -6.84
CA LYS A 32 9.67 20.36 -7.08
C LYS A 32 9.91 18.84 -7.03
N THR A 33 9.03 18.06 -6.40
CA THR A 33 9.20 16.62 -6.16
C THR A 33 8.10 15.76 -6.77
N ASN A 34 7.07 16.37 -7.38
CA ASN A 34 5.92 15.65 -7.94
C ASN A 34 6.28 14.66 -9.06
N LYS A 35 7.38 14.86 -9.78
CA LYS A 35 7.87 13.94 -10.81
C LYS A 35 8.11 12.53 -10.30
N LEU A 36 8.44 12.36 -9.01
CA LEU A 36 8.68 11.04 -8.43
C LEU A 36 7.41 10.19 -8.43
N ILE A 37 6.29 10.74 -7.95
CA ILE A 37 5.02 10.01 -7.92
C ILE A 37 4.39 9.92 -9.32
N GLN A 38 4.59 10.92 -10.19
CA GLN A 38 4.16 10.85 -11.59
C GLN A 38 4.78 9.64 -12.30
N LEU A 39 6.09 9.41 -12.14
CA LEU A 39 6.76 8.24 -12.73
C LEU A 39 6.17 6.92 -12.22
N VAL A 40 5.83 6.85 -10.92
CA VAL A 40 5.19 5.65 -10.34
C VAL A 40 3.80 5.43 -10.93
N LEU A 41 2.99 6.48 -11.04
CA LEU A 41 1.63 6.38 -11.62
C LEU A 41 1.68 6.04 -13.11
N ASP A 42 2.64 6.59 -13.84
CA ASP A 42 2.85 6.31 -15.25
C ASP A 42 3.28 4.86 -15.47
N PHE A 43 4.18 4.36 -14.62
CA PHE A 43 4.54 2.94 -14.59
C PHE A 43 3.33 2.05 -14.30
N SER A 44 2.53 2.42 -13.31
CA SER A 44 1.31 1.68 -12.95
C SER A 44 0.24 1.72 -14.03
N SER A 45 0.17 2.80 -14.81
CA SER A 45 -0.84 2.99 -15.85
C SER A 45 -0.44 2.35 -17.18
N TRP A 46 0.88 2.20 -17.43
CA TRP A 46 1.56 1.62 -18.60
C TRP A 46 0.89 1.86 -19.98
N PRO A 47 1.60 2.38 -20.99
CA PRO A 47 3.05 2.56 -21.08
C PRO A 47 3.57 3.80 -20.33
N LEU A 48 4.90 3.88 -20.18
CA LEU A 48 5.59 5.08 -19.68
C LEU A 48 5.59 6.20 -20.73
N ASP A 49 4.45 6.87 -20.90
CA ASP A 49 4.22 7.88 -21.92
C ASP A 49 4.16 9.32 -21.36
N GLY A 50 4.23 9.48 -20.03
CA GLY A 50 4.21 10.76 -19.35
C GLY A 50 2.82 11.39 -19.25
N ASN A 51 1.75 10.66 -19.57
CA ASN A 51 0.39 11.20 -19.52
C ASN A 51 -0.08 11.45 -18.07
N GLN A 52 0.47 10.74 -17.09
CA GLN A 52 0.08 10.88 -15.68
C GLN A 52 0.78 12.08 -15.03
N ASN A 53 0.13 13.24 -15.09
CA ASN A 53 0.65 14.51 -14.58
C ASN A 53 -0.11 15.01 -13.33
N TYR A 54 0.47 15.99 -12.64
CA TYR A 54 -0.07 16.62 -11.43
C TYR A 54 -0.49 18.08 -11.68
N ASP A 55 -0.86 18.42 -12.91
CA ASP A 55 -1.15 19.81 -13.29
C ASP A 55 -2.49 20.28 -12.73
N ALA A 56 -3.45 19.36 -12.58
CA ALA A 56 -4.75 19.65 -12.00
C ALA A 56 -4.66 19.78 -10.46
N PRO A 57 -5.16 20.89 -9.86
CA PRO A 57 -5.19 21.06 -8.41
C PRO A 57 -5.92 19.93 -7.66
N THR A 58 -6.93 19.32 -8.29
CA THR A 58 -7.66 18.18 -7.76
C THR A 58 -6.78 16.94 -7.61
N THR A 59 -5.88 16.68 -8.57
CA THR A 59 -4.91 15.57 -8.48
C THR A 59 -3.94 15.79 -7.32
N VAL A 60 -3.43 17.02 -7.17
CA VAL A 60 -2.55 17.40 -6.06
C VAL A 60 -3.27 17.20 -4.71
N PHE A 61 -4.52 17.65 -4.61
CA PHE A 61 -5.33 17.51 -3.40
C PHE A 61 -5.62 16.04 -3.06
N LEU A 62 -6.02 15.22 -4.05
CA LEU A 62 -6.24 13.79 -3.85
C LEU A 62 -4.94 13.06 -3.45
N SER A 63 -3.79 13.47 -3.99
CA SER A 63 -2.48 12.95 -3.58
C SER A 63 -2.17 13.26 -2.12
N ALA A 64 -2.49 14.46 -1.64
CA ALA A 64 -2.34 14.82 -0.22
C ALA A 64 -3.21 13.92 0.68
N LEU A 65 -4.46 13.71 0.27
CA LEU A 65 -5.42 12.86 0.98
C LEU A 65 -4.95 11.40 1.03
N LEU A 66 -4.51 10.84 -0.11
CA LEU A 66 -3.97 9.49 -0.19
C LEU A 66 -2.70 9.34 0.68
N GLY A 67 -1.78 10.31 0.62
CA GLY A 67 -0.59 10.33 1.46
C GLY A 67 -0.92 10.28 2.96
N GLY A 68 -1.89 11.08 3.41
CA GLY A 68 -2.35 11.06 4.80
C GLY A 68 -2.98 9.74 5.23
N ILE A 69 -3.88 9.18 4.41
CA ILE A 69 -4.54 7.89 4.69
C ILE A 69 -3.52 6.75 4.75
N LEU A 70 -2.61 6.68 3.78
CA LEU A 70 -1.58 5.64 3.72
C LEU A 70 -0.61 5.75 4.90
N LEU A 71 -0.24 6.96 5.32
CA LEU A 71 0.60 7.15 6.52
C LEU A 71 -0.11 6.62 7.77
N GLY A 72 -1.37 6.97 7.95
CA GLY A 72 -2.19 6.46 9.05
C GLY A 72 -2.29 4.93 9.04
N TRP A 73 -2.50 4.33 7.86
CA TRP A 73 -2.56 2.88 7.69
C TRP A 73 -1.23 2.19 8.00
N ALA A 74 -0.10 2.75 7.54
CA ALA A 74 1.23 2.25 7.84
C ALA A 74 1.52 2.27 9.34
N VAL A 75 1.21 3.38 10.02
CA VAL A 75 1.39 3.51 11.47
C VAL A 75 0.51 2.51 12.22
N LEU A 76 -0.75 2.33 11.79
CA LEU A 76 -1.65 1.34 12.38
C LEU A 76 -1.06 -0.08 12.30
N ILE A 77 -0.58 -0.49 11.12
CA ILE A 77 0.04 -1.82 10.93
C ILE A 77 1.32 -1.92 11.78
N TRP A 78 2.13 -0.86 11.85
CA TRP A 78 3.33 -0.84 12.68
C TRP A 78 3.01 -1.07 14.15
N LEU A 79 2.00 -0.39 14.70
CA LEU A 79 1.55 -0.56 16.07
C LEU A 79 0.96 -1.96 16.29
N LEU A 80 0.19 -2.50 15.35
CA LEU A 80 -0.29 -3.88 15.41
C LEU A 80 0.86 -4.90 15.43
N SER A 81 1.96 -4.64 14.72
CA SER A 81 3.16 -5.48 14.70
C SER A 81 3.99 -5.45 16.01
N SER A 82 3.64 -4.59 16.96
CA SER A 82 4.38 -4.38 18.20
C SER A 82 3.90 -5.34 19.31
N GLU A 83 3.61 -4.84 20.52
CA GLU A 83 3.13 -5.64 21.65
C GLU A 83 1.78 -6.32 21.36
N ILE A 84 0.97 -5.75 20.48
CA ILE A 84 -0.34 -6.33 20.11
C ILE A 84 -0.14 -7.69 19.44
N TYR A 85 0.84 -7.83 18.55
CA TYR A 85 1.14 -9.09 17.89
C TYR A 85 1.56 -10.18 18.89
N GLU A 86 2.29 -9.84 19.95
CA GLU A 86 2.69 -10.81 20.97
C GLU A 86 1.49 -11.37 21.75
N LYS A 87 0.47 -10.52 21.99
CA LYS A 87 -0.74 -10.90 22.72
C LYS A 87 -1.75 -11.65 21.83
N ALA A 88 -1.82 -11.33 20.54
CA ALA A 88 -2.85 -11.84 19.63
C ALA A 88 -2.34 -11.98 18.18
N PRO A 89 -1.39 -12.90 17.91
CA PRO A 89 -0.69 -12.95 16.63
C PRO A 89 -1.61 -13.31 15.46
N GLU A 90 -2.52 -14.26 15.65
CA GLU A 90 -3.44 -14.70 14.60
C GLU A 90 -4.54 -13.64 14.32
N GLN A 91 -5.02 -12.96 15.36
CA GLN A 91 -5.97 -11.86 15.22
C GLN A 91 -5.33 -10.70 14.48
N THR A 92 -4.11 -10.29 14.85
CA THR A 92 -3.34 -9.27 14.12
C THR A 92 -3.14 -9.66 12.65
N ARG A 93 -2.75 -10.92 12.37
CA ARG A 93 -2.62 -11.42 11.00
C ARG A 93 -3.92 -11.27 10.23
N LYS A 94 -5.05 -11.72 10.79
CA LYS A 94 -6.36 -11.64 10.14
C LYS A 94 -6.79 -10.20 9.87
N ILE A 95 -6.58 -9.29 10.82
CA ILE A 95 -6.89 -7.86 10.67
C ILE A 95 -6.12 -7.28 9.49
N VAL A 96 -4.80 -7.47 9.46
CA VAL A 96 -3.95 -6.90 8.40
C VAL A 96 -4.22 -7.55 7.05
N LEU A 97 -4.36 -8.88 6.99
CA LEU A 97 -4.70 -9.58 5.75
C LEU A 97 -6.05 -9.11 5.18
N THR A 98 -7.08 -9.03 6.02
CA THR A 98 -8.41 -8.55 5.59
C THR A 98 -8.32 -7.11 5.10
N SER A 99 -7.58 -6.25 5.80
CA SER A 99 -7.37 -4.86 5.38
C SER A 99 -6.68 -4.75 4.01
N LEU A 100 -5.64 -5.55 3.76
CA LEU A 100 -4.93 -5.58 2.47
C LEU A 100 -5.82 -6.10 1.34
N LEU A 101 -6.60 -7.15 1.60
CA LEU A 101 -7.55 -7.69 0.63
C LEU A 101 -8.65 -6.69 0.28
N SER A 102 -9.19 -5.99 1.28
CA SER A 102 -10.19 -4.94 1.05
C SER A 102 -9.65 -3.80 0.20
N TRP A 103 -8.43 -3.32 0.50
CA TRP A 103 -7.75 -2.33 -0.33
C TRP A 103 -7.59 -2.83 -1.77
N PHE A 104 -7.02 -4.02 -1.95
CA PHE A 104 -6.80 -4.60 -3.27
C PHE A 104 -8.08 -4.68 -4.09
N LEU A 105 -9.18 -5.15 -3.50
CA LEU A 105 -10.46 -5.27 -4.19
C LEU A 105 -11.00 -3.90 -4.62
N VAL A 106 -11.07 -2.94 -3.72
CA VAL A 106 -11.65 -1.62 -4.00
C VAL A 106 -10.78 -0.84 -5.00
N ASP A 107 -9.46 -0.82 -4.79
CA ASP A 107 -8.53 -0.09 -5.65
C ASP A 107 -8.44 -0.70 -7.06
N SER A 108 -8.44 -2.03 -7.16
CA SER A 108 -8.43 -2.73 -8.45
C SER A 108 -9.73 -2.51 -9.23
N LEU A 109 -10.89 -2.54 -8.56
CA LEU A 109 -12.15 -2.22 -9.21
C LEU A 109 -12.17 -0.77 -9.72
N GLY A 110 -11.72 0.18 -8.89
CA GLY A 110 -11.57 1.58 -9.31
C GLY A 110 -10.62 1.75 -10.49
N SER A 111 -9.51 1.00 -10.51
CA SER A 111 -8.54 1.00 -11.60
C SER A 111 -9.15 0.50 -12.91
N ILE A 112 -9.87 -0.61 -12.89
CA ILE A 112 -10.53 -1.16 -14.08
C ILE A 112 -11.61 -0.18 -14.59
N LEU A 113 -12.45 0.35 -13.70
CA LEU A 113 -13.54 1.26 -14.06
C LEU A 113 -13.05 2.62 -14.58
N SER A 114 -11.84 3.04 -14.20
CA SER A 114 -11.20 4.27 -14.69
C SER A 114 -10.34 4.07 -15.93
N GLY A 115 -10.29 2.86 -16.49
CA GLY A 115 -9.49 2.55 -17.69
C GLY A 115 -8.01 2.20 -17.42
N ASN A 116 -7.60 2.12 -16.15
CA ASN A 116 -6.23 1.81 -15.72
C ASN A 116 -6.04 0.31 -15.46
N PHE A 117 -6.31 -0.54 -16.45
CA PHE A 117 -6.24 -2.00 -16.28
C PHE A 117 -4.84 -2.49 -15.85
N ASN A 118 -3.77 -1.82 -16.29
CA ASN A 118 -2.40 -2.19 -15.90
C ASN A 118 -2.17 -2.04 -14.39
N ASN A 119 -2.84 -1.10 -13.73
CA ASN A 119 -2.71 -0.94 -12.28
C ASN A 119 -3.31 -2.13 -11.53
N PHE A 120 -4.35 -2.80 -12.05
CA PHE A 120 -4.85 -4.06 -11.48
C PHE A 120 -3.76 -5.14 -11.47
N ILE A 121 -2.99 -5.25 -12.57
CA ILE A 121 -1.88 -6.21 -12.66
C ILE A 121 -0.80 -5.85 -11.62
N VAL A 122 -0.41 -4.58 -11.52
CA VAL A 122 0.56 -4.09 -10.52
C VAL A 122 0.08 -4.37 -9.10
N ASN A 123 -1.22 -4.17 -8.83
CA ASN A 123 -1.82 -4.45 -7.54
C ASN A 123 -1.78 -5.94 -7.15
N ILE A 124 -1.85 -6.87 -8.10
CA ILE A 124 -1.68 -8.30 -7.81
C ILE A 124 -0.27 -8.54 -7.25
N PHE A 125 0.76 -8.02 -7.92
CA PHE A 125 2.15 -8.15 -7.45
C PHE A 125 2.35 -7.46 -6.09
N LEU A 126 1.82 -6.25 -5.93
CA LEU A 126 1.92 -5.50 -4.69
C LEU A 126 1.22 -6.25 -3.53
N LEU A 127 0.04 -6.83 -3.75
CA LEU A 127 -0.66 -7.65 -2.76
C LEU A 127 0.19 -8.84 -2.33
N LEU A 128 0.78 -9.57 -3.28
CA LEU A 128 1.62 -10.73 -2.96
C LEU A 128 2.83 -10.35 -2.09
N ILE A 129 3.46 -9.22 -2.40
CA ILE A 129 4.60 -8.68 -1.63
C ILE A 129 4.14 -8.21 -0.25
N LEU A 130 3.09 -7.41 -0.17
CA LEU A 130 2.58 -6.85 1.09
C LEU A 130 2.05 -7.92 2.04
N VAL A 131 1.41 -8.96 1.52
CA VAL A 131 0.89 -10.07 2.34
C VAL A 131 1.99 -11.05 2.74
N GLY A 132 2.87 -11.44 1.80
CA GLY A 132 3.95 -12.40 2.02
C GLY A 132 3.53 -13.64 2.83
N PRO A 133 4.08 -13.85 4.05
CA PRO A 133 3.79 -15.02 4.87
C PRO A 133 2.40 -15.03 5.48
N LEU A 134 1.71 -13.89 5.53
CA LEU A 134 0.45 -13.73 6.26
C LEU A 134 -0.70 -14.52 5.63
N TRP A 135 -0.52 -15.14 4.45
CA TRP A 135 -1.45 -16.15 3.91
C TRP A 135 -1.60 -17.37 4.81
N ARG A 136 -0.57 -17.68 5.61
CA ARG A 136 -0.55 -18.83 6.51
C ARG A 136 -0.92 -18.41 7.93
N PRO A 137 -1.72 -19.19 8.67
CA PRO A 137 -2.04 -18.88 10.06
C PRO A 137 -0.79 -18.77 10.94
N ALA A 138 -0.82 -17.83 11.90
CA ALA A 138 0.16 -17.72 12.97
C ALA A 138 -0.15 -18.81 14.00
N ARG A 139 0.37 -20.03 13.77
CA ARG A 139 0.30 -21.12 14.74
C ARG A 139 1.52 -21.04 15.68
N GLU A 140 1.35 -21.57 16.89
CA GLU A 140 2.39 -21.61 17.92
C GLU A 140 3.68 -22.27 17.43
#